data_AF-A0AAJ0HSI8-F1
#
_entry.id   AF-A0AAJ0HSI8-F1
#
_cell.length_a   1.000
_cell.length_b   1.000
_cell.length_c   1.000
_cell.angle_alpha   90.00
_cell.angle_beta   90.00
_cell.angle_gamma   90.00
#
_symmetry.space_group_name_H-M   'P 1'
#
loop_
_entity.id
_entity.type
_entity.pdbx_description
1 polymer ?
#
loop_
_entity_poly.entity_id
_entity_poly.type
_entity_poly.pdbx_seq_one_letter_code
_entity_poly.pdbx_strand_id
1 'polypeptide(L)'
;MHATRSTLIAVVASLATTAQAKLLIYLPLNETSGTRATDYSGSNLHGTYVNGPQLQGSNGARLDGNNDYIQLPNNLLRNLGSLTASIEVNIREEQTGLYFIFGIGSTASSSGAGNGYILATGDPEYRVAVSPSNWESEAEVRTTSALPRNQWKTVTFTVQTAAQLLGLYDDGVYIGGQTNTAAITAPGLITRGNTANNYIGRSVYTQDKYLAGSVRNFRLYDNALSAPEIAKLHRPGFQQDEPLPGGGGGGGGGGGDAPEDRIVAALGSIDIPNIDNIRGNINLPVASGGLAIRWESSDTNVITANGQVTRPVGRDVVVILTAKTYK
;
A
#
# COMPACT_ATOMS: atom_id res chain seq x y z
N MET A 1 12.43 -30.69 9.24
CA MET A 1 11.91 -29.55 10.03
C MET A 1 11.62 -28.42 9.06
N HIS A 2 10.36 -28.17 8.75
CA HIS A 2 9.96 -27.12 7.80
C HIS A 2 10.04 -25.75 8.50
N ALA A 3 11.02 -24.95 8.11
CA ALA A 3 11.06 -23.53 8.48
C ALA A 3 9.98 -22.80 7.69
N THR A 4 8.88 -22.46 8.34
CA THR A 4 7.91 -21.51 7.81
C THR A 4 8.61 -20.15 7.71
N ARG A 5 8.92 -19.71 6.49
CA ARG A 5 9.54 -18.41 6.23
C ARG A 5 8.45 -17.34 6.28
N SER A 6 8.31 -16.69 7.43
CA SER A 6 7.54 -15.46 7.57
C SER A 6 8.51 -14.28 7.61
N THR A 7 8.46 -13.43 6.58
CA THR A 7 9.24 -12.20 6.49
C THR A 7 8.29 -11.03 6.68
N LEU A 8 8.49 -10.20 7.71
CA LEU A 8 7.84 -8.90 7.80
C LEU A 8 8.64 -7.93 8.67
N ILE A 9 8.59 -6.66 8.26
CA ILE A 9 8.95 -5.40 8.92
C ILE A 9 10.38 -4.89 8.64
N ALA A 10 10.42 -3.84 7.82
CA ALA A 10 11.44 -2.80 7.82
C ALA A 10 11.15 -1.83 8.99
N VAL A 11 12.11 -1.65 9.90
CA VAL A 11 12.01 -0.57 10.89
C VAL A 11 12.43 0.73 10.23
N VAL A 12 11.47 1.60 9.94
CA VAL A 12 11.74 3.01 9.66
C VAL A 12 11.31 3.81 10.88
N ALA A 13 12.30 4.42 11.53
CA ALA A 13 12.09 5.28 12.68
C ALA A 13 11.39 6.57 12.23
N SER A 14 10.18 6.81 12.71
CA SER A 14 9.67 8.16 12.88
C SER A 14 8.77 8.21 14.11
N LEU A 15 9.15 9.01 15.10
CA LEU A 15 8.23 9.50 16.14
C LEU A 15 7.19 10.42 15.50
N ALA A 16 6.10 9.82 15.02
CA ALA A 16 4.81 10.43 15.15
C ALA A 16 3.96 9.44 15.95
N THR A 17 3.31 9.87 17.02
CA THR A 17 2.00 9.31 17.36
C THR A 17 1.14 9.50 16.12
N THR A 18 1.20 8.57 15.17
CA THR A 18 0.27 8.53 14.06
C THR A 18 -1.08 8.23 14.69
N ALA A 19 -2.00 9.18 14.57
CA ALA A 19 -3.41 8.85 14.72
C ALA A 19 -3.65 7.59 13.89
N GLN A 20 -4.26 6.58 14.52
CA GLN A 20 -4.57 5.31 13.87
C GLN A 20 -5.18 5.60 12.49
N ALA A 21 -4.60 5.04 11.43
CA ALA A 21 -5.06 5.32 10.08
C ALA A 21 -6.54 4.96 9.97
N LYS A 22 -7.36 5.92 9.59
CA LYS A 22 -8.79 5.74 9.43
C LYS A 22 -9.06 5.23 8.01
N LEU A 23 -9.91 4.22 7.92
CA LEU A 23 -10.43 3.75 6.64
C LEU A 23 -11.34 4.83 6.03
N LEU A 24 -10.96 5.39 4.88
CA LEU A 24 -11.72 6.42 4.18
C LEU A 24 -12.77 5.82 3.26
N ILE A 25 -12.39 4.82 2.48
CA ILE A 25 -13.25 4.15 1.52
C ILE A 25 -12.85 2.68 1.47
N TYR A 26 -13.84 1.79 1.42
CA TYR A 26 -13.66 0.37 1.19
C TYR A 26 -14.67 -0.11 0.16
N LEU A 27 -14.18 -0.48 -1.02
CA LEU A 27 -14.97 -1.11 -2.07
C LEU A 27 -14.59 -2.59 -2.15
N PRO A 28 -15.44 -3.51 -1.64
CA PRO A 28 -15.23 -4.94 -1.86
C PRO A 28 -15.26 -5.31 -3.35
N LEU A 29 -16.06 -4.58 -4.14
CA LEU A 29 -16.35 -4.84 -5.55
C LEU A 29 -16.99 -6.21 -5.78
N ASN A 30 -17.88 -6.61 -4.87
CA ASN A 30 -18.51 -7.93 -4.85
C ASN A 30 -19.97 -7.93 -5.32
N GLU A 31 -20.39 -6.88 -6.02
CA GLU A 31 -21.69 -6.85 -6.67
C GLU A 31 -21.79 -7.93 -7.78
N THR A 32 -23.02 -8.29 -8.13
CA THR A 32 -23.33 -9.20 -9.24
C THR A 32 -24.13 -8.52 -10.37
N SER A 33 -24.55 -7.27 -10.15
CA SER A 33 -25.30 -6.45 -11.10
C SER A 33 -25.33 -4.98 -10.68
N GLY A 34 -25.82 -4.11 -11.56
CA GLY A 34 -25.96 -2.68 -11.32
C GLY A 34 -24.72 -1.87 -11.67
N THR A 35 -24.75 -0.58 -11.35
CA THR A 35 -23.70 0.39 -11.72
C THR A 35 -23.01 1.03 -10.52
N ARG A 36 -23.37 0.65 -9.29
CA ARG A 36 -22.80 1.22 -8.06
C ARG A 36 -21.80 0.24 -7.44
N ALA A 37 -20.58 0.73 -7.20
CA ALA A 37 -19.60 0.05 -6.34
C ALA A 37 -19.79 0.55 -4.90
N THR A 38 -20.25 -0.31 -4.01
CA THR A 38 -20.71 0.10 -2.69
C THR A 38 -19.52 0.29 -1.73
N ASP A 39 -19.48 1.45 -1.08
CA ASP A 39 -18.55 1.72 0.02
C ASP A 39 -19.05 1.12 1.33
N TYR A 40 -18.21 0.27 1.94
CA TYR A 40 -18.42 -0.41 3.21
C TYR A 40 -17.61 0.21 4.36
N SER A 41 -16.91 1.32 4.14
CA SER A 41 -16.18 2.03 5.20
C SER A 41 -17.09 2.77 6.19
N GLY A 42 -18.35 3.02 5.81
CA GLY A 42 -19.27 3.90 6.52
C GLY A 42 -19.21 5.37 6.07
N SER A 43 -18.34 5.73 5.13
CA SER A 43 -18.20 7.10 4.62
C SER A 43 -19.17 7.47 3.50
N ASN A 44 -19.94 6.51 2.98
CA ASN A 44 -20.84 6.67 1.82
C ASN A 44 -20.14 7.18 0.55
N LEU A 45 -18.85 6.86 0.39
CA LEU A 45 -18.02 7.23 -0.76
C LEU A 45 -18.12 6.17 -1.87
N HIS A 46 -19.34 5.95 -2.38
CA HIS A 46 -19.60 4.93 -3.40
C HIS A 46 -18.90 5.24 -4.73
N GLY A 47 -18.35 4.22 -5.37
CA GLY A 47 -17.90 4.29 -6.76
C GLY A 47 -19.02 3.97 -7.75
N THR A 48 -18.70 4.13 -9.04
CA THR A 48 -19.61 3.82 -10.15
C THR A 48 -18.89 2.94 -11.17
N TYR A 49 -19.48 1.81 -11.53
CA TYR A 49 -19.06 0.99 -12.67
C TYR A 49 -19.40 1.70 -13.97
N VAL A 50 -18.42 1.89 -14.86
CA VAL A 50 -18.58 2.63 -16.11
C VAL A 50 -18.28 1.73 -17.30
N ASN A 51 -19.16 1.78 -18.32
CA ASN A 51 -19.12 1.01 -19.57
C ASN A 51 -19.37 -0.51 -19.48
N GLY A 52 -19.63 -1.02 -18.29
CA GLY A 52 -20.15 -2.36 -18.07
C GLY A 52 -19.12 -3.44 -17.69
N PRO A 53 -18.25 -3.22 -16.68
CA PRO A 53 -17.51 -4.29 -16.04
C PRO A 53 -18.38 -5.52 -15.75
N GLN A 54 -17.84 -6.71 -15.97
CA GLN A 54 -18.52 -7.93 -15.55
C GLN A 54 -18.41 -8.07 -14.03
N LEU A 55 -19.55 -8.03 -13.34
CA LEU A 55 -19.63 -8.10 -11.88
C LEU A 55 -19.77 -9.56 -11.42
N GLN A 56 -18.74 -10.10 -10.78
CA GLN A 56 -18.59 -11.54 -10.55
C GLN A 56 -18.68 -11.94 -9.07
N GLY A 57 -19.35 -11.14 -8.24
CA GLY A 57 -19.48 -11.44 -6.81
C GLY A 57 -18.12 -11.42 -6.12
N SER A 58 -17.81 -12.45 -5.31
CA SER A 58 -16.53 -12.58 -4.61
C SER A 58 -15.27 -12.59 -5.51
N ASN A 59 -15.44 -12.80 -6.82
CA ASN A 59 -14.36 -12.74 -7.80
C ASN A 59 -14.06 -11.31 -8.28
N GLY A 60 -14.79 -10.31 -7.82
CA GLY A 60 -14.54 -8.91 -8.13
C GLY A 60 -15.26 -8.40 -9.38
N ALA A 61 -14.83 -7.23 -9.83
CA ALA A 61 -15.23 -6.65 -11.11
C ALA A 61 -14.16 -6.96 -12.16
N ARG A 62 -14.57 -7.56 -13.28
CA ARG A 62 -13.70 -7.85 -14.43
C ARG A 62 -13.83 -6.76 -15.49
N LEU A 63 -12.69 -6.19 -15.84
CA LEU A 63 -12.52 -5.07 -16.78
C LEU A 63 -11.99 -5.57 -18.13
N ASP A 64 -12.62 -5.11 -19.20
CA ASP A 64 -12.41 -5.60 -20.55
C ASP A 64 -11.13 -5.10 -21.25
N GLY A 65 -10.42 -4.12 -20.67
CA GLY A 65 -9.19 -3.55 -21.23
C GLY A 65 -9.40 -2.57 -22.37
N ASN A 66 -10.65 -2.23 -22.72
CA ASN A 66 -10.97 -1.29 -23.78
C ASN A 66 -11.53 0.02 -23.24
N ASN A 67 -12.53 -0.05 -22.37
CA ASN A 67 -13.18 1.15 -21.83
C ASN A 67 -13.85 0.95 -20.47
N ASP A 68 -13.81 -0.25 -19.89
CA ASP A 68 -14.34 -0.54 -18.56
C ASP A 68 -13.47 0.05 -17.46
N TYR A 69 -14.09 0.69 -16.47
CA TYR A 69 -13.43 1.16 -15.26
C TYR A 69 -14.42 1.40 -14.12
N ILE A 70 -13.89 1.65 -12.92
CA ILE A 70 -14.66 2.14 -11.79
C ILE A 70 -14.29 3.60 -11.56
N GLN A 71 -15.27 4.50 -11.63
CA GLN A 71 -15.14 5.90 -11.20
C GLN A 71 -15.24 5.94 -9.67
N LEU A 72 -14.22 6.50 -9.03
CA LEU A 72 -14.23 6.80 -7.60
C LEU A 72 -14.77 8.21 -7.35
N PRO A 73 -15.27 8.51 -6.14
CA PRO A 73 -15.72 9.86 -5.77
C PRO A 73 -14.68 10.94 -5.99
N ASN A 74 -15.13 12.18 -6.15
CA ASN A 74 -14.24 13.33 -6.24
C ASN A 74 -13.57 13.63 -4.89
N ASN A 75 -12.42 14.29 -4.96
CA ASN A 75 -11.71 14.90 -3.82
C ASN A 75 -11.25 13.90 -2.74
N LEU A 76 -11.00 12.64 -3.10
CA LEU A 76 -10.53 11.60 -2.16
C LEU A 76 -9.22 11.96 -1.44
N LEU A 77 -8.40 12.83 -2.03
CA LEU A 77 -7.12 13.24 -1.45
C LEU A 77 -7.24 14.45 -0.51
N ARG A 78 -8.41 15.09 -0.44
CA ARG A 78 -8.59 16.34 0.31
C ARG A 78 -8.21 16.15 1.79
N ASN A 79 -7.42 17.09 2.30
CA ASN A 79 -6.93 17.15 3.68
C ASN A 79 -6.02 15.98 4.10
N LEU A 80 -5.54 15.16 3.16
CA LEU A 80 -4.64 14.06 3.47
C LEU A 80 -3.18 14.52 3.51
N GLY A 81 -2.53 14.35 4.66
CA GLY A 81 -1.08 14.57 4.80
C GLY A 81 -0.24 13.32 4.50
N SER A 82 -0.87 12.15 4.52
CA SER A 82 -0.30 10.82 4.29
C SER A 82 -1.43 9.90 3.85
N LEU A 83 -1.13 8.70 3.36
CA LEU A 83 -2.16 7.71 3.02
C LEU A 83 -1.59 6.30 2.88
N THR A 84 -2.50 5.34 2.85
CA THR A 84 -2.27 3.99 2.33
C THR A 84 -3.35 3.67 1.31
N ALA A 85 -2.99 3.10 0.17
CA ALA A 85 -3.97 2.47 -0.70
C ALA A 85 -3.61 1.02 -1.00
N SER A 86 -4.62 0.16 -1.04
CA SER A 86 -4.51 -1.27 -1.26
C SER A 86 -5.58 -1.71 -2.24
N ILE A 87 -5.26 -2.65 -3.12
CA ILE A 87 -6.23 -3.30 -4.00
C ILE A 87 -5.76 -4.72 -4.31
N GLU A 88 -6.70 -5.64 -4.50
CA GLU A 88 -6.42 -6.91 -5.13
C GLU A 88 -6.64 -6.81 -6.64
N VAL A 89 -5.66 -7.27 -7.40
CA VAL A 89 -5.70 -7.26 -8.87
C VAL A 89 -5.25 -8.60 -9.44
N ASN A 90 -5.92 -9.04 -10.50
CA ASN A 90 -5.48 -10.11 -11.38
C ASN A 90 -5.40 -9.57 -12.81
N ILE A 91 -4.18 -9.43 -13.32
CA ILE A 91 -3.90 -8.80 -14.61
C ILE A 91 -3.91 -9.88 -15.68
N ARG A 92 -4.68 -9.69 -16.76
CA ARG A 92 -4.75 -10.66 -17.85
C ARG A 92 -3.44 -10.73 -18.63
N GLU A 93 -3.18 -11.89 -19.22
CA GLU A 93 -1.95 -12.20 -19.96
C GLU A 93 -1.66 -11.22 -21.11
N GLU A 94 -2.69 -10.80 -21.83
CA GLU A 94 -2.59 -9.89 -22.96
C GLU A 94 -2.31 -8.42 -22.57
N GLN A 95 -2.40 -8.07 -21.28
CA GLN A 95 -2.15 -6.70 -20.82
C GLN A 95 -0.69 -6.31 -21.04
N THR A 96 -0.49 -5.23 -21.81
CA THR A 96 0.83 -4.69 -22.18
C THR A 96 0.80 -3.17 -22.33
N GLY A 97 1.94 -2.51 -22.11
CA GLY A 97 2.09 -1.07 -22.35
C GLY A 97 1.62 -0.23 -21.15
N LEU A 98 1.39 1.06 -21.38
CA LEU A 98 1.00 1.97 -20.29
C LEU A 98 -0.48 1.79 -19.94
N TYR A 99 -0.74 1.46 -18.67
CA TYR A 99 -2.06 1.40 -18.04
C TYR A 99 -1.90 1.58 -16.54
N PHE A 100 -2.97 1.99 -15.86
CA PHE A 100 -3.00 2.08 -14.40
C PHE A 100 -3.95 1.02 -13.83
N ILE A 101 -3.53 0.40 -12.73
CA ILE A 101 -4.42 -0.40 -11.88
C ILE A 101 -5.41 0.53 -11.17
N PHE A 102 -4.92 1.65 -10.65
CA PHE A 102 -5.75 2.79 -10.25
C PHE A 102 -4.96 4.09 -10.40
N GLY A 103 -5.68 5.20 -10.53
CA GLY A 103 -5.15 6.56 -10.51
C GLY A 103 -6.10 7.49 -9.79
N ILE A 104 -5.62 8.27 -8.83
CA ILE A 104 -6.42 9.28 -8.10
C ILE A 104 -5.76 10.63 -8.34
N GLY A 105 -6.44 11.54 -9.05
CA GLY A 105 -5.83 12.78 -9.48
C GLY A 105 -6.66 13.59 -10.46
N SER A 106 -5.94 14.28 -11.35
CA SER A 106 -6.53 15.13 -12.38
C SER A 106 -5.86 14.91 -13.73
N THR A 107 -6.64 15.14 -14.78
CA THR A 107 -6.19 15.15 -16.18
C THR A 107 -6.21 16.58 -16.71
N ALA A 108 -5.13 17.03 -17.32
CA ALA A 108 -5.08 18.30 -18.04
C ALA A 108 -6.02 18.25 -19.26
N SER A 109 -7.01 19.13 -19.30
CA SER A 109 -8.00 19.19 -20.37
C SER A 109 -7.41 19.53 -21.74
N SER A 110 -6.28 20.24 -21.77
CA SER A 110 -5.62 20.67 -23.01
C SER A 110 -4.86 19.56 -23.74
N SER A 111 -4.33 18.58 -23.01
CA SER A 111 -3.44 17.56 -23.55
C SER A 111 -3.86 16.13 -23.25
N GLY A 112 -4.78 15.93 -22.30
CA GLY A 112 -5.12 14.60 -21.80
C GLY A 112 -4.02 13.99 -20.90
N ALA A 113 -2.98 14.75 -20.55
CA ALA A 113 -1.92 14.29 -19.67
C ALA A 113 -2.35 14.32 -18.19
N GLY A 114 -1.80 13.44 -17.36
CA GLY A 114 -1.91 13.56 -15.91
C GLY A 114 -1.36 14.89 -15.39
N ASN A 115 -2.07 15.50 -14.45
CA ASN A 115 -1.75 16.79 -13.84
C ASN A 115 -2.06 16.79 -12.34
N GLY A 116 -1.22 16.08 -11.59
CA GLY A 116 -1.34 15.82 -10.17
C GLY A 116 -2.07 14.50 -9.96
N TYR A 117 -1.38 13.49 -9.43
CA TYR A 117 -1.97 12.17 -9.23
C TYR A 117 -1.16 11.30 -8.27
N ILE A 118 -1.84 10.23 -7.84
CA ILE A 118 -1.22 9.04 -7.28
C ILE A 118 -1.64 7.85 -8.13
N LEU A 119 -0.70 6.96 -8.45
CA LEU A 119 -0.97 5.79 -9.30
C LEU A 119 -0.41 4.50 -8.72
N ALA A 120 -0.97 3.39 -9.20
CA ALA A 120 -0.29 2.10 -9.26
C ALA A 120 -0.37 1.52 -10.68
N THR A 121 0.72 0.90 -11.14
CA THR A 121 0.79 0.14 -12.38
C THR A 121 1.55 -1.16 -12.18
N GLY A 122 1.32 -2.13 -13.06
CA GLY A 122 1.93 -3.46 -13.03
C GLY A 122 2.79 -3.79 -14.25
N ASP A 123 3.13 -2.81 -15.08
CA ASP A 123 3.94 -2.97 -16.30
C ASP A 123 4.73 -1.68 -16.63
N PRO A 124 6.00 -1.78 -17.09
CA PRO A 124 6.82 -3.00 -17.15
C PRO A 124 7.32 -3.44 -15.78
N GLU A 125 7.10 -2.64 -14.73
CA GLU A 125 7.36 -2.99 -13.33
C GLU A 125 6.12 -2.79 -12.46
N TYR A 126 6.07 -3.47 -11.30
CA TYR A 126 5.18 -2.99 -10.24
C TYR A 126 5.70 -1.65 -9.72
N ARG A 127 4.92 -0.59 -9.93
CA ARG A 127 5.30 0.79 -9.62
C ARG A 127 4.14 1.55 -9.01
N VAL A 128 4.47 2.38 -8.03
CA VAL A 128 3.59 3.43 -7.50
C VAL A 128 4.30 4.76 -7.53
N ALA A 129 3.55 5.82 -7.75
CA ALA A 129 4.09 7.16 -7.78
C ALA A 129 3.12 8.19 -7.23
N VAL A 130 3.69 9.25 -6.67
CA VAL A 130 3.02 10.47 -6.23
C VAL A 130 3.59 11.62 -7.06
N SER A 131 2.74 12.35 -7.77
CA SER A 131 3.15 13.52 -8.55
C SER A 131 2.30 14.74 -8.21
N PRO A 132 2.91 15.91 -8.00
CA PRO A 132 2.18 17.18 -7.95
C PRO A 132 1.72 17.69 -9.33
N SER A 133 2.26 17.12 -10.43
CA SER A 133 2.05 17.58 -11.80
C SER A 133 2.04 16.39 -12.79
N ASN A 134 3.04 16.26 -13.66
CA ASN A 134 3.15 15.19 -14.64
C ASN A 134 4.19 14.14 -14.21
N TRP A 135 4.55 13.25 -15.12
CA TRP A 135 5.50 12.16 -14.89
C TRP A 135 6.93 12.65 -14.57
N GLU A 136 7.28 13.88 -14.96
CA GLU A 136 8.62 14.44 -14.72
C GLU A 136 8.86 14.77 -13.23
N SER A 137 7.79 14.86 -12.44
CA SER A 137 7.82 15.24 -11.01
C SER A 137 7.41 14.12 -10.06
N GLU A 138 7.40 12.86 -10.53
CA GLU A 138 7.00 11.71 -9.73
C GLU A 138 8.04 11.38 -8.65
N ALA A 139 7.62 11.33 -7.39
CA ALA A 139 8.28 10.53 -6.37
C ALA A 139 7.75 9.10 -6.48
N GLU A 140 8.63 8.11 -6.65
CA GLU A 140 8.22 6.76 -7.02
C GLU A 140 8.93 5.66 -6.23
N VAL A 141 8.25 4.52 -6.15
CA VAL A 141 8.84 3.23 -5.81
C VAL A 141 8.52 2.26 -6.94
N ARG A 142 9.50 1.50 -7.38
CA ARG A 142 9.29 0.43 -8.36
C ARG A 142 10.12 -0.79 -8.06
N THR A 143 9.59 -1.93 -8.47
CA THR A 143 10.34 -3.18 -8.58
C THR A 143 11.18 -3.19 -9.86
N THR A 144 11.87 -4.30 -10.12
CA THR A 144 12.63 -4.52 -11.36
C THR A 144 11.87 -5.42 -12.35
N SER A 145 10.61 -5.77 -12.07
CA SER A 145 9.85 -6.72 -12.88
C SER A 145 8.34 -6.44 -12.80
N ALA A 146 7.61 -6.80 -13.86
CA ALA A 146 6.17 -6.67 -13.92
C ALA A 146 5.47 -7.51 -12.84
N LEU A 147 4.23 -7.12 -12.50
CA LEU A 147 3.36 -7.99 -11.70
C LEU A 147 3.03 -9.27 -12.50
N PRO A 148 3.01 -10.44 -11.84
CA PRO A 148 2.60 -11.69 -12.48
C PRO A 148 1.24 -11.58 -13.16
N ARG A 149 1.11 -12.20 -14.34
CA ARG A 149 -0.17 -12.28 -15.08
C ARG A 149 -0.97 -13.49 -14.64
N ASN A 150 -2.29 -13.41 -14.81
CA ASN A 150 -3.27 -14.45 -14.44
C ASN A 150 -3.20 -14.89 -12.96
N GLN A 151 -2.68 -14.02 -12.09
CA GLN A 151 -2.51 -14.30 -10.67
C GLN A 151 -3.08 -13.14 -9.85
N TRP A 152 -3.84 -13.46 -8.80
CA TRP A 152 -4.28 -12.48 -7.81
C TRP A 152 -3.10 -12.01 -6.96
N LYS A 153 -2.96 -10.70 -6.85
CA LYS A 153 -1.95 -10.02 -6.03
C LYS A 153 -2.62 -8.95 -5.19
N THR A 154 -2.25 -8.86 -3.92
CA THR A 154 -2.63 -7.73 -3.05
C THR A 154 -1.51 -6.69 -3.13
N VAL A 155 -1.75 -5.61 -3.87
CA VAL A 155 -0.78 -4.54 -4.06
C VAL A 155 -1.11 -3.39 -3.12
N THR A 156 -0.13 -2.93 -2.36
CA THR A 156 -0.31 -1.86 -1.35
C THR A 156 0.85 -0.88 -1.39
N PHE A 157 0.55 0.40 -1.19
CA PHE A 157 1.58 1.41 -0.98
C PHE A 157 1.20 2.42 0.09
N THR A 158 2.23 2.98 0.71
CA THR A 158 2.12 3.99 1.77
C THR A 158 2.83 5.27 1.38
N VAL A 159 2.25 6.41 1.70
CA VAL A 159 2.85 7.74 1.58
C VAL A 159 2.93 8.36 2.97
N GLN A 160 4.14 8.68 3.42
CA GLN A 160 4.41 9.37 4.68
C GLN A 160 5.15 10.67 4.40
N THR A 161 4.40 11.75 4.13
CA THR A 161 5.00 13.00 3.63
C THR A 161 5.91 13.68 4.65
N ALA A 162 5.54 13.71 5.94
CA ALA A 162 6.36 14.35 6.96
C ALA A 162 7.74 13.67 7.11
N ALA A 163 7.78 12.34 6.97
CA ALA A 163 9.01 11.55 7.01
C ALA A 163 9.72 11.45 5.65
N GLN A 164 9.10 11.94 4.57
CA GLN A 164 9.54 11.73 3.18
C GLN A 164 9.81 10.24 2.88
N LEU A 165 8.81 9.39 3.16
CA LEU A 165 8.89 7.95 2.87
C LEU A 165 7.75 7.48 1.97
N LEU A 166 8.12 6.71 0.95
CA LEU A 166 7.21 5.83 0.24
C LEU A 166 7.51 4.38 0.64
N GLY A 167 6.47 3.56 0.71
CA GLY A 167 6.61 2.12 0.94
C GLY A 167 5.77 1.35 -0.08
N LEU A 168 6.35 0.28 -0.62
CA LEU A 168 5.72 -0.61 -1.58
C LEU A 168 5.61 -2.01 -0.98
N TYR A 169 4.44 -2.64 -1.14
CA TYR A 169 4.13 -3.94 -0.58
C TYR A 169 3.44 -4.83 -1.61
N ASP A 170 3.85 -6.09 -1.63
CA ASP A 170 3.24 -7.14 -2.43
C ASP A 170 2.81 -8.29 -1.52
N ASP A 171 1.53 -8.67 -1.59
CA ASP A 171 0.92 -9.69 -0.75
C ASP A 171 1.18 -9.47 0.75
N GLY A 172 1.07 -8.21 1.16
CA GLY A 172 1.26 -7.79 2.55
C GLY A 172 2.73 -7.69 2.99
N VAL A 173 3.68 -8.05 2.13
CA VAL A 173 5.13 -8.02 2.43
C VAL A 173 5.76 -6.76 1.88
N TYR A 174 6.57 -6.07 2.69
CA TYR A 174 7.34 -4.91 2.25
C TYR A 174 8.40 -5.30 1.22
N ILE A 175 8.43 -4.63 0.07
CA ILE A 175 9.35 -4.93 -1.03
C ILE A 175 10.24 -3.76 -1.45
N GLY A 176 10.01 -2.54 -0.94
CA GLY A 176 10.90 -1.43 -1.24
C GLY A 176 10.40 -0.06 -0.81
N GLY A 177 11.34 0.89 -0.76
CA GLY A 177 11.08 2.30 -0.53
C GLY A 177 11.45 3.13 -1.76
N GLN A 178 11.40 4.47 -1.63
CA GLN A 178 11.59 5.39 -2.75
C GLN A 178 12.84 5.08 -3.59
N THR A 179 12.68 5.03 -4.91
CA THR A 179 13.75 4.67 -5.86
C THR A 179 14.38 5.86 -6.57
N ASN A 180 13.90 7.08 -6.32
CA ASN A 180 14.46 8.31 -6.85
C ASN A 180 14.58 9.39 -5.75
N THR A 181 15.01 10.60 -6.10
CA THR A 181 15.27 11.69 -5.15
C THR A 181 14.22 12.80 -5.16
N ALA A 182 13.10 12.62 -5.88
CA ALA A 182 12.03 13.61 -5.95
C ALA A 182 11.36 13.81 -4.58
N ALA A 183 10.97 15.05 -4.25
CA ALA A 183 10.28 15.31 -2.99
C ALA A 183 8.86 14.70 -3.01
N ILE A 184 8.48 14.03 -1.93
CA ILE A 184 7.14 13.46 -1.78
C ILE A 184 6.18 14.60 -1.43
N THR A 185 5.20 14.82 -2.30
CA THR A 185 4.13 15.80 -2.08
C THR A 185 3.03 15.21 -1.20
N ALA A 186 2.49 16.01 -0.27
CA ALA A 186 1.34 15.60 0.53
C ALA A 186 0.14 15.33 -0.39
N PRO A 187 -0.60 14.21 -0.22
CA PRO A 187 -1.71 13.89 -1.12
C PRO A 187 -2.75 15.01 -1.25
N GLY A 188 -3.08 15.70 -0.15
CA GLY A 188 -4.01 16.84 -0.16
C GLY A 188 -3.50 18.12 -0.83
N LEU A 189 -2.22 18.19 -1.18
CA LEU A 189 -1.66 19.29 -1.97
C LEU A 189 -1.71 19.00 -3.47
N ILE A 190 -1.85 17.73 -3.87
CA ILE A 190 -2.08 17.35 -5.27
C ILE A 190 -3.39 17.99 -5.72
N THR A 191 -3.29 18.89 -6.71
CA THR A 191 -4.41 19.74 -7.18
C THR A 191 -5.20 20.41 -6.04
N ARG A 192 -4.54 20.67 -4.90
CA ARG A 192 -5.16 21.15 -3.65
C ARG A 192 -6.32 20.26 -3.15
N GLY A 193 -6.23 18.96 -3.38
CA GLY A 193 -7.24 17.97 -3.00
C GLY A 193 -8.47 17.97 -3.90
N ASN A 194 -8.46 18.73 -5.00
CA ASN A 194 -9.56 18.78 -5.98
C ASN A 194 -9.27 17.80 -7.11
N THR A 195 -9.56 16.52 -6.87
CA THR A 195 -9.35 15.44 -7.84
C THR A 195 -10.69 14.95 -8.39
N ALA A 196 -10.81 14.87 -9.71
CA ALA A 196 -12.02 14.39 -10.39
C ALA A 196 -11.76 13.15 -11.27
N ASN A 197 -10.51 12.92 -11.63
CA ASN A 197 -10.07 11.78 -12.44
C ASN A 197 -9.58 10.69 -11.51
N ASN A 198 -10.51 10.13 -10.72
CA ASN A 198 -10.23 9.10 -9.73
C ASN A 198 -10.80 7.77 -10.24
N TYR A 199 -9.93 6.82 -10.54
CA TYR A 199 -10.28 5.62 -11.29
C TYR A 199 -9.61 4.37 -10.74
N ILE A 200 -10.32 3.25 -10.83
CA ILE A 200 -9.73 1.90 -10.83
C ILE A 200 -9.86 1.36 -12.27
N GLY A 201 -8.74 0.90 -12.84
CA GLY A 201 -8.64 0.31 -14.17
C GLY A 201 -8.54 1.31 -15.33
N ARG A 202 -8.37 2.60 -15.04
CA ARG A 202 -8.17 3.66 -16.03
C ARG A 202 -7.09 4.62 -15.55
N SER A 203 -6.25 5.08 -16.49
CA SER A 203 -5.23 6.09 -16.22
C SER A 203 -5.79 7.51 -16.20
N VAL A 204 -5.10 8.41 -15.49
CA VAL A 204 -5.32 9.86 -15.63
C VAL A 204 -4.71 10.43 -16.91
N TYR A 205 -3.89 9.64 -17.62
CA TYR A 205 -3.45 9.93 -18.99
C TYR A 205 -4.43 9.30 -19.98
N THR A 206 -5.05 10.11 -20.82
CA THR A 206 -6.13 9.64 -21.71
C THR A 206 -5.65 8.74 -22.85
N GLN A 207 -4.35 8.74 -23.13
CA GLN A 207 -3.74 7.91 -24.18
C GLN A 207 -3.34 6.52 -23.69
N ASP A 208 -3.29 6.31 -22.37
CA ASP A 208 -2.97 5.01 -21.80
C ASP A 208 -4.12 4.03 -22.02
N LYS A 209 -3.77 2.74 -22.01
CA LYS A 209 -4.76 1.66 -22.11
C LYS A 209 -5.56 1.55 -20.80
N TYR A 210 -6.73 0.94 -20.93
CA TYR A 210 -7.52 0.48 -19.79
C TYR A 210 -6.96 -0.85 -19.28
N LEU A 211 -7.22 -1.15 -18.01
CA LEU A 211 -6.82 -2.42 -17.41
C LEU A 211 -7.67 -3.56 -17.97
N ALA A 212 -7.00 -4.53 -18.58
CA ALA A 212 -7.49 -5.86 -18.86
C ALA A 212 -7.24 -6.75 -17.65
N GLY A 213 -8.24 -6.95 -16.80
CA GLY A 213 -8.01 -7.63 -15.51
C GLY A 213 -9.26 -7.79 -14.67
N SER A 214 -9.10 -8.33 -13.47
CA SER A 214 -10.12 -8.33 -12.43
C SER A 214 -9.59 -7.61 -11.20
N VAL A 215 -10.46 -6.88 -10.50
CA VAL A 215 -10.11 -6.10 -9.31
C VAL A 215 -11.13 -6.33 -8.21
N ARG A 216 -10.65 -6.31 -6.96
CA ARG A 216 -11.50 -6.38 -5.76
C ARG A 216 -10.82 -5.73 -4.56
N ASN A 217 -11.59 -5.53 -3.50
CA ASN A 217 -11.07 -5.13 -2.19
C ASN A 217 -10.21 -3.85 -2.20
N PHE A 218 -10.64 -2.82 -2.95
CA PHE A 218 -9.99 -1.52 -2.94
C PHE A 218 -10.21 -0.82 -1.60
N ARG A 219 -9.12 -0.31 -1.01
CA ARG A 219 -9.13 0.44 0.25
C ARG A 219 -8.23 1.66 0.15
N LEU A 220 -8.67 2.76 0.76
CA LEU A 220 -7.85 3.95 0.98
C LEU A 220 -7.96 4.36 2.45
N TYR A 221 -6.82 4.67 3.05
CA TYR A 221 -6.68 5.13 4.42
C TYR A 221 -6.10 6.54 4.45
N ASP A 222 -6.49 7.33 5.44
CA ASP A 222 -6.04 8.73 5.59
C ASP A 222 -4.63 8.89 6.15
N ASN A 223 -3.95 7.77 6.41
CA ASN A 223 -2.60 7.74 6.93
C ASN A 223 -1.87 6.47 6.47
N ALA A 224 -0.55 6.43 6.68
CA ALA A 224 0.22 5.22 6.45
C ALA A 224 -0.13 4.16 7.49
N LEU A 225 -0.50 2.97 7.02
CA LEU A 225 -0.64 1.78 7.85
C LEU A 225 0.73 1.24 8.21
N SER A 226 0.83 0.63 9.38
CA SER A 226 2.00 -0.14 9.78
C SER A 226 2.10 -1.44 8.95
N ALA A 227 3.31 -1.99 8.83
CA ALA A 227 3.50 -3.28 8.15
C ALA A 227 2.63 -4.42 8.73
N PRO A 228 2.45 -4.57 10.07
CA PRO A 228 1.47 -5.50 10.65
C PRO A 228 0.03 -5.30 10.18
N GLU A 229 -0.43 -4.06 10.03
CA GLU A 229 -1.77 -3.77 9.53
C GLU A 229 -1.91 -4.09 8.04
N ILE A 230 -0.86 -3.80 7.25
CA ILE A 230 -0.81 -4.13 5.82
C ILE A 230 -0.81 -5.64 5.60
N ALA A 231 -0.09 -6.41 6.42
CA ALA A 231 -0.12 -7.86 6.37
C ALA A 231 -1.54 -8.43 6.57
N LYS A 232 -2.39 -7.78 7.37
CA LYS A 232 -3.80 -8.19 7.54
C LYS A 232 -4.67 -7.91 6.32
N LEU A 233 -4.24 -7.03 5.40
CA LEU A 233 -4.96 -6.77 4.16
C LEU A 233 -4.80 -7.90 3.14
N HIS A 234 -3.70 -8.66 3.24
CA HIS A 234 -3.46 -9.85 2.45
C HIS A 234 -3.84 -11.10 3.26
N ARG A 235 -5.04 -11.65 3.01
CA ARG A 235 -5.48 -12.90 3.65
C ARG A 235 -6.05 -13.87 2.60
N PRO A 236 -5.51 -15.09 2.48
CA PRO A 236 -6.11 -16.13 1.66
C PRO A 236 -7.47 -16.54 2.23
N GLY A 237 -8.54 -16.38 1.46
CA GLY A 237 -9.91 -16.72 1.89
C GLY A 237 -10.59 -15.54 2.57
N PHE A 238 -11.53 -14.92 1.87
CA PHE A 238 -12.29 -13.77 2.34
C PHE A 238 -13.27 -14.17 3.46
N GLN A 239 -13.25 -13.48 4.58
CA GLN A 239 -14.36 -13.42 5.53
C GLN A 239 -14.80 -11.96 5.68
N GLN A 240 -16.08 -11.70 5.39
CA GLN A 240 -16.67 -10.37 5.30
C GLN A 240 -16.78 -9.66 6.67
N ASP A 241 -16.68 -10.41 7.77
CA ASP A 241 -17.06 -9.97 9.13
C ASP A 241 -15.86 -9.76 10.08
N GLU A 242 -14.62 -9.84 9.60
CA GLU A 242 -13.43 -9.64 10.43
C GLU A 242 -13.16 -8.15 10.73
N PRO A 243 -12.74 -7.78 11.96
CA PRO A 243 -12.38 -6.41 12.29
C PRO A 243 -11.21 -5.90 11.42
N LEU A 244 -11.50 -4.95 10.53
CA LEU A 244 -10.49 -4.31 9.69
C LEU A 244 -9.70 -3.24 10.47
N PRO A 245 -8.41 -3.03 10.17
CA PRO A 245 -7.65 -1.90 10.71
C PRO A 245 -8.40 -0.58 10.47
N GLY A 246 -8.59 0.22 11.52
CA GLY A 246 -9.20 1.55 11.42
C GLY A 246 -10.73 1.57 11.23
N GLY A 247 -11.43 0.43 11.31
CA GLY A 247 -12.90 0.36 11.23
C GLY A 247 -13.58 0.65 12.57
N GLY A 248 -14.38 1.72 12.64
CA GLY A 248 -15.23 2.02 13.79
C GLY A 248 -16.64 1.45 13.61
N GLY A 249 -16.85 0.19 14.02
CA GLY A 249 -18.18 -0.45 13.99
C GLY A 249 -18.13 -1.86 14.58
N GLY A 250 -18.92 -2.10 15.62
CA GLY A 250 -18.82 -3.27 16.50
C GLY A 250 -19.44 -4.56 15.94
N GLY A 251 -18.80 -5.69 16.28
CA GLY A 251 -19.26 -7.04 15.94
C GLY A 251 -18.32 -8.10 16.51
N GLY A 252 -18.62 -8.58 17.72
CA GLY A 252 -18.33 -9.89 18.32
C GLY A 252 -17.06 -10.69 17.96
N GLY A 253 -16.06 -10.63 18.86
CA GLY A 253 -15.44 -11.78 19.52
C GLY A 253 -14.90 -12.98 18.73
N GLY A 254 -13.57 -13.12 18.73
CA GLY A 254 -12.90 -14.43 18.72
C GLY A 254 -11.69 -14.52 17.78
N GLY A 255 -10.47 -14.29 18.28
CA GLY A 255 -9.26 -14.49 17.46
C GLY A 255 -7.93 -14.25 18.18
N GLY A 256 -7.81 -14.57 19.47
CA GLY A 256 -6.57 -14.32 20.24
C GLY A 256 -5.45 -15.35 20.03
N ASP A 257 -5.72 -16.49 19.38
CA ASP A 257 -4.88 -17.68 19.49
C ASP A 257 -4.35 -18.25 18.16
N ALA A 258 -4.61 -17.63 17.00
CA ALA A 258 -4.00 -18.12 15.77
C ALA A 258 -2.47 -17.96 15.84
N PRO A 259 -1.67 -18.96 15.41
CA PRO A 259 -0.21 -18.86 15.43
C PRO A 259 0.33 -17.64 14.69
N GLU A 260 -0.37 -17.19 13.65
CA GLU A 260 -0.06 -15.98 12.88
C GLU A 260 -0.36 -14.69 13.66
N ASP A 261 -1.47 -14.63 14.40
CA ASP A 261 -1.79 -13.48 15.26
C ASP A 261 -0.77 -13.33 16.38
N ARG A 262 -0.26 -14.45 16.93
CA ARG A 262 0.84 -14.44 17.90
C ARG A 262 2.15 -13.95 17.30
N ILE A 263 2.46 -14.28 16.05
CA ILE A 263 3.64 -13.78 15.33
C ILE A 263 3.51 -12.28 15.08
N VAL A 264 2.34 -11.84 14.61
CA VAL A 264 2.05 -10.42 14.34
C VAL A 264 2.09 -9.60 15.63
N ALA A 265 1.51 -10.11 16.73
CA ALA A 265 1.57 -9.47 18.04
C ALA A 265 3.00 -9.45 18.62
N ALA A 266 3.76 -10.53 18.45
CA ALA A 266 5.16 -10.60 18.89
C ALA A 266 6.03 -9.59 18.13
N LEU A 267 5.92 -9.52 16.80
CA LEU A 267 6.68 -8.56 15.99
C LEU A 267 6.21 -7.12 16.22
N GLY A 268 4.90 -6.90 16.39
CA GLY A 268 4.33 -5.58 16.64
C GLY A 268 4.57 -5.02 18.04
N SER A 269 5.01 -5.85 19.00
CA SER A 269 5.36 -5.44 20.37
C SER A 269 6.85 -5.18 20.57
N ILE A 270 7.66 -5.31 19.52
CA ILE A 270 9.09 -4.99 19.58
C ILE A 270 9.25 -3.47 19.76
N ASP A 271 9.78 -3.08 20.92
CA ASP A 271 10.22 -1.72 21.20
C ASP A 271 11.76 -1.65 21.18
N ILE A 272 12.29 -0.66 20.45
CA ILE A 272 13.73 -0.39 20.38
C ILE A 272 13.96 1.02 20.91
N PRO A 273 14.53 1.18 22.11
CA PRO A 273 14.74 2.49 22.69
C PRO A 273 15.76 3.30 21.90
N ASN A 274 15.50 4.61 21.76
CA ASN A 274 16.37 5.61 21.12
C ASN A 274 16.62 5.37 19.61
N ILE A 275 15.71 4.69 18.91
CA ILE A 275 15.89 4.38 17.49
C ILE A 275 15.91 5.62 16.58
N ASP A 276 15.27 6.73 17.00
CA ASP A 276 15.31 8.02 16.30
C ASP A 276 16.52 8.90 16.68
N ASN A 277 17.35 8.46 17.63
CA ASN A 277 18.50 9.20 18.13
C ASN A 277 19.62 8.24 18.52
N ILE A 278 20.09 7.48 17.52
CA ILE A 278 21.12 6.47 17.68
C ILE A 278 22.44 7.15 18.00
N ARG A 279 22.77 7.19 19.30
CA ARG A 279 24.02 7.78 19.78
C ARG A 279 25.13 6.75 20.06
N GLY A 280 24.80 5.47 19.99
CA GLY A 280 25.69 4.33 20.20
C GLY A 280 25.03 3.05 19.72
N ASN A 281 25.53 1.89 20.17
CA ASN A 281 24.95 0.59 19.81
C ASN A 281 23.47 0.49 20.23
N ILE A 282 22.71 -0.21 19.40
CA ILE A 282 21.29 -0.46 19.58
C ILE A 282 21.12 -1.79 20.29
N ASN A 283 20.26 -1.85 21.30
CA ASN A 283 19.88 -3.11 21.92
C ASN A 283 18.72 -3.73 21.14
N LEU A 284 19.01 -4.78 20.37
CA LEU A 284 18.02 -5.47 19.56
C LEU A 284 17.42 -6.65 20.34
N PRO A 285 16.09 -6.68 20.58
CA PRO A 285 15.45 -7.79 21.29
C PRO A 285 15.69 -9.12 20.57
N VAL A 286 16.12 -10.14 21.32
CA VAL A 286 16.31 -11.51 20.81
C VAL A 286 15.09 -12.40 21.04
N ALA A 287 14.03 -11.86 21.67
CA ALA A 287 12.75 -12.51 21.85
C ALA A 287 11.62 -11.47 21.99
N SER A 288 10.42 -11.82 21.53
CA SER A 288 9.18 -11.06 21.77
C SER A 288 7.97 -11.98 21.69
N GLY A 289 6.94 -11.75 22.51
CA GLY A 289 5.72 -12.57 22.51
C GLY A 289 5.94 -14.08 22.70
N GLY A 290 7.04 -14.48 23.35
CA GLY A 290 7.45 -15.88 23.52
C GLY A 290 8.11 -16.53 22.29
N LEU A 291 8.43 -15.76 21.25
CA LEU A 291 9.13 -16.20 20.04
C LEU A 291 10.57 -15.68 20.03
N ALA A 292 11.50 -16.50 19.53
CA ALA A 292 12.89 -16.06 19.31
C ALA A 292 12.95 -15.11 18.11
N ILE A 293 13.67 -14.00 18.27
CA ILE A 293 13.88 -12.98 17.24
C ILE A 293 15.33 -13.01 16.78
N ARG A 294 15.55 -12.98 15.46
CA ARG A 294 16.84 -12.67 14.86
C ARG A 294 16.71 -11.48 13.93
N TRP A 295 17.77 -10.70 13.84
CA TRP A 295 17.79 -9.49 13.04
C TRP A 295 18.63 -9.67 11.79
N GLU A 296 18.26 -8.97 10.74
CA GLU A 296 19.07 -8.76 9.54
C GLU A 296 19.21 -7.25 9.30
N SER A 297 20.33 -6.84 8.72
CA SER A 297 20.60 -5.44 8.40
C SER A 297 20.80 -5.28 6.90
N SER A 298 20.26 -4.21 6.33
CA SER A 298 20.51 -3.82 4.95
C SER A 298 21.93 -3.32 4.72
N ASP A 299 22.61 -2.85 5.77
CA ASP A 299 24.02 -2.41 5.71
C ASP A 299 24.75 -2.74 7.02
N THR A 300 25.39 -3.91 7.02
CA THR A 300 26.16 -4.41 8.17
C THR A 300 27.44 -3.62 8.46
N ASN A 301 27.87 -2.73 7.55
CA ASN A 301 29.00 -1.83 7.82
C ASN A 301 28.61 -0.67 8.74
N VAL A 302 27.32 -0.32 8.78
CA VAL A 302 26.78 0.80 9.58
C VAL A 302 26.04 0.28 10.81
N ILE A 303 25.15 -0.69 10.66
CA ILE A 303 24.50 -1.36 11.79
C ILE A 303 24.52 -2.87 11.56
N THR A 304 25.10 -3.63 12.46
CA THR A 304 25.12 -5.11 12.38
C THR A 304 23.81 -5.73 12.87
N ALA A 305 23.61 -7.02 12.58
CA ALA A 305 22.46 -7.80 13.06
C ALA A 305 22.39 -7.98 14.59
N ASN A 306 23.44 -7.64 15.33
CA ASN A 306 23.44 -7.61 16.81
C ASN A 306 23.38 -6.18 17.36
N GLY A 307 23.12 -5.18 16.51
CA GLY A 307 22.92 -3.79 16.91
C GLY A 307 24.20 -3.01 17.18
N GLN A 308 25.37 -3.49 16.73
CA GLN A 308 26.60 -2.68 16.78
C GLN A 308 26.53 -1.59 15.72
N VAL A 309 26.81 -0.35 16.12
CA VAL A 309 26.70 0.83 15.26
C VAL A 309 28.10 1.37 14.96
N THR A 310 28.41 1.47 13.68
CA THR A 310 29.56 2.20 13.16
C THR A 310 29.05 3.51 12.56
N ARG A 311 29.47 4.64 13.11
CA ARG A 311 29.02 5.94 12.63
C ARG A 311 29.61 6.26 11.25
N PRO A 312 28.78 6.54 10.24
CA PRO A 312 29.25 7.04 8.96
C PRO A 312 29.83 8.46 9.13
N VAL A 313 30.89 8.77 8.39
CA VAL A 313 31.55 10.08 8.43
C VAL A 313 30.99 10.96 7.32
N GLY A 314 30.58 12.18 7.65
CA GLY A 314 30.25 13.24 6.69
C GLY A 314 28.88 13.14 6.03
N ARG A 315 28.03 12.17 6.40
CA ARG A 315 26.63 12.07 5.94
C ARG A 315 25.80 11.17 6.85
N ASP A 316 24.49 11.38 6.83
CA ASP A 316 23.53 10.44 7.39
C ASP A 316 23.34 9.24 6.45
N VAL A 317 23.09 8.06 7.01
CA VAL A 317 22.83 6.81 6.28
C VAL A 317 21.59 6.16 6.86
N VAL A 318 20.66 5.77 5.99
CA VAL A 318 19.48 4.98 6.38
C VAL A 318 19.85 3.50 6.32
N VAL A 319 19.60 2.80 7.43
CA VAL A 319 19.80 1.35 7.53
C VAL A 319 18.49 0.70 7.93
N ILE A 320 18.07 -0.32 7.19
CA ILE A 320 16.87 -1.09 7.47
C ILE A 320 17.26 -2.31 8.30
N LEU A 321 16.67 -2.44 9.48
CA LEU A 321 16.75 -3.64 10.30
C LEU A 321 15.46 -4.45 10.15
N THR A 322 15.61 -5.75 9.95
CA THR A 322 14.51 -6.71 9.75
C THR A 322 14.50 -7.74 10.86
N ALA A 323 13.42 -7.81 11.65
CA ALA A 323 13.22 -8.84 12.67
C ALA A 323 12.56 -10.09 12.07
N LYS A 324 13.06 -11.28 12.44
CA LYS A 324 12.54 -12.58 12.01
C LYS A 324 12.26 -13.45 13.22
N THR A 325 11.09 -14.08 13.25
CA THR A 325 10.75 -15.10 14.24
C THR A 325 11.11 -16.49 13.75
N TYR A 326 11.48 -17.38 14.66
CA TYR A 326 11.70 -18.80 14.38
C TYR A 326 10.89 -19.64 15.38
N LYS A 327 10.32 -20.75 14.89
CA LYS A 327 9.81 -21.84 15.74
C LYS A 327 10.94 -22.75 16.16
#